data_AF-A0AAJ0CI38-F1
#
_entry.id   AF-A0AAJ0CI38-F1
#
_cell.length_a   1.000
_cell.length_b   1.000
_cell.length_c   1.000
_cell.angle_alpha   90.00
_cell.angle_beta   90.00
_cell.angle_gamma   90.00
#
_symmetry.space_group_name_H-M   'P 1'
#
loop_
_entity.id
_entity.type
_entity.pdbx_description
1 polymer ?
#
loop_
_entity_poly.entity_id
_entity_poly.type
_entity_poly.pdbx_seq_one_letter_code
_entity_poly.pdbx_strand_id
1 'polypeptide(L)'
;MDTLKSLRLPTPESSKADLAPDASDDKPNHDWIHESHHIDKLLTLSCNTRGIRPLLLSAFYEPRIECNAVTPWLQGTLAAIRQVARNNPYVVGRMCMERSPRVACLWLGCIVLDLQDKILQEVHFGQIPVELHSAAWSGVVQSFIQQPVSNPLVTDGCVSRADECRILFLSQSDRHVRVPMCQWKPSGKTPIEDADIEVRAHQQCEDHWLQYETIDWECDDGNLKFQSSQKAGSQTISSEPLMQDTGNGFSTAICYVDMAREREAISENATRSIFGWLRSDGYAQCEQDIRTHEWFDMPESDEDDIADDEITFEPSVGLSPRIESWLFGYEDLRW
;
A
#
# COMPACT_ATOMS: atom_id res chain seq x y z
N MET A 1 -15.95 15.37 -47.70
CA MET A 1 -16.58 16.01 -46.53
C MET A 1 -17.57 15.00 -45.99
N ASP A 2 -17.07 14.06 -45.18
CA ASP A 2 -17.87 12.93 -44.69
C ASP A 2 -18.45 13.26 -43.33
N THR A 3 -19.76 13.09 -43.24
CA THR A 3 -20.61 13.44 -42.12
C THR A 3 -20.41 12.42 -41.00
N LEU A 4 -19.87 12.85 -39.86
CA LEU A 4 -19.77 12.05 -38.63
C LEU A 4 -21.17 11.58 -38.20
N LYS A 5 -21.44 10.28 -38.33
CA LYS A 5 -22.63 9.65 -37.76
C LYS A 5 -22.54 9.71 -36.23
N SER A 6 -23.43 10.48 -35.62
CA SER A 6 -23.66 10.49 -34.17
C SER A 6 -24.08 9.09 -33.72
N LEU A 7 -23.26 8.47 -32.87
CA LEU A 7 -23.60 7.21 -32.20
C LEU A 7 -24.47 7.56 -30.97
N ARG A 8 -25.79 7.41 -31.08
CA ARG A 8 -26.67 7.42 -29.91
C ARG A 8 -26.56 6.08 -29.21
N LEU A 9 -26.11 6.09 -27.96
CA LEU A 9 -26.19 4.93 -27.09
C LEU A 9 -27.67 4.58 -26.81
N PRO A 10 -28.03 3.30 -26.65
CA PRO A 10 -29.39 2.92 -26.31
C PRO A 10 -29.75 3.51 -24.95
N THR A 11 -30.88 4.21 -24.87
CA THR A 11 -31.53 4.48 -23.58
C THR A 11 -31.83 3.12 -22.95
N PRO A 12 -31.49 2.88 -21.67
CA PRO A 12 -31.79 1.60 -21.04
C PRO A 12 -33.31 1.39 -21.09
N GLU A 13 -33.74 0.44 -21.93
CA GLU A 13 -35.11 -0.03 -21.91
C GLU A 13 -35.28 -0.80 -20.60
N SER A 14 -36.06 -0.23 -19.68
CA SER A 14 -36.67 -1.01 -18.63
C SER A 14 -37.61 -2.00 -19.31
N SER A 15 -37.08 -3.17 -19.66
CA SER A 15 -37.89 -4.31 -20.02
C SER A 15 -38.81 -4.57 -18.83
N LYS A 16 -40.04 -4.10 -18.93
CA LYS A 16 -41.15 -4.70 -18.19
C LYS A 16 -41.29 -6.08 -18.80
N ALA A 17 -40.61 -7.05 -18.20
CA ALA A 17 -41.02 -8.43 -18.36
C ALA A 17 -42.47 -8.48 -17.90
N ASP A 18 -43.38 -8.70 -18.84
CA ASP A 18 -44.76 -9.08 -18.55
C ASP A 18 -44.73 -10.44 -17.86
N LEU A 19 -44.50 -10.41 -16.55
CA LEU A 19 -44.89 -11.46 -15.65
C LEU A 19 -46.30 -11.12 -15.20
N ALA A 20 -47.24 -11.98 -15.60
CA ALA A 20 -48.59 -12.00 -15.05
C ALA A 20 -48.52 -11.91 -13.51
N PRO A 21 -49.50 -11.26 -12.86
CA PRO A 21 -49.44 -11.02 -11.42
C PRO A 21 -49.71 -12.33 -10.71
N ASP A 22 -48.67 -13.06 -10.35
CA ASP A 22 -48.76 -13.93 -9.19
C ASP A 22 -48.60 -13.03 -7.97
N ALA A 23 -49.66 -12.99 -7.17
CA ALA A 23 -49.76 -12.14 -6.00
C ALA A 23 -48.86 -12.70 -4.89
N SER A 24 -47.56 -12.44 -4.98
CA SER A 24 -46.66 -12.46 -3.83
C SER A 24 -46.18 -11.03 -3.58
N ASP A 25 -46.48 -10.55 -2.38
CA ASP A 25 -46.09 -9.27 -1.79
C ASP A 25 -44.55 -9.15 -1.69
N ASP A 26 -43.85 -9.05 -2.82
CA ASP A 26 -42.42 -8.77 -2.86
C ASP A 26 -42.21 -7.26 -2.69
N LYS A 27 -42.24 -6.84 -1.42
CA LYS A 27 -41.66 -5.57 -1.02
C LYS A 27 -40.19 -5.57 -1.43
N PRO A 28 -39.67 -4.48 -2.01
CA PRO A 28 -38.24 -4.38 -2.30
C PRO A 28 -37.48 -4.61 -0.99
N ASN A 29 -36.69 -5.68 -0.94
CA ASN A 29 -35.96 -6.09 0.24
C ASN A 29 -34.92 -5.00 0.59
N HIS A 30 -35.32 -4.05 1.42
CA HIS A 30 -34.46 -3.02 2.00
C HIS A 30 -33.58 -3.59 3.14
N ASP A 31 -33.75 -4.86 3.51
CA ASP A 31 -33.02 -5.48 4.61
C ASP A 31 -31.61 -5.92 4.23
N TRP A 32 -31.16 -5.81 2.97
CA TRP A 32 -29.79 -6.17 2.61
C TRP A 32 -28.75 -5.41 3.43
N ILE A 33 -29.01 -4.13 3.76
CA ILE A 33 -28.10 -3.30 4.56
C ILE A 33 -28.05 -3.78 6.01
N HIS A 34 -29.20 -4.23 6.56
CA HIS A 34 -29.33 -4.76 7.91
C HIS A 34 -28.78 -6.20 8.03
N GLU A 35 -28.95 -7.02 7.01
CA GLU A 35 -28.46 -8.40 6.94
C GLU A 35 -26.94 -8.49 6.67
N SER A 36 -26.37 -7.51 5.95
CA SER A 36 -24.98 -7.61 5.50
C SER A 36 -23.93 -7.11 6.50
N HIS A 37 -24.32 -6.76 7.73
CA HIS A 37 -23.46 -6.14 8.75
C HIS A 37 -22.69 -4.90 8.24
N HIS A 38 -23.11 -4.27 7.12
CA HIS A 38 -22.39 -3.18 6.46
C HIS A 38 -22.70 -1.79 7.05
N ILE A 39 -23.69 -1.67 7.94
CA ILE A 39 -24.00 -0.41 8.62
C ILE A 39 -22.90 -0.06 9.62
N ASP A 40 -22.59 -0.97 10.55
CA ASP A 40 -21.58 -0.73 11.59
C ASP A 40 -20.22 -0.42 10.97
N LYS A 41 -19.96 -1.10 9.87
CA LYS A 41 -18.86 -0.89 8.95
C LYS A 41 -18.75 0.58 8.50
N LEU A 42 -19.83 1.11 7.91
CA LEU A 42 -19.89 2.49 7.43
C LEU A 42 -19.93 3.52 8.57
N LEU A 43 -20.60 3.20 9.69
CA LEU A 43 -20.62 4.04 10.88
C LEU A 43 -19.22 4.22 11.46
N THR A 44 -18.46 3.13 11.60
CA THR A 44 -17.07 3.17 12.07
C THR A 44 -16.20 4.07 11.17
N LEU A 45 -16.34 3.93 9.85
CA LEU A 45 -15.64 4.79 8.89
C LEU A 45 -16.03 6.26 9.03
N SER A 46 -17.30 6.55 9.32
CA SER A 46 -17.75 7.93 9.54
C SER A 46 -17.13 8.55 10.80
N CYS A 47 -16.83 7.73 11.82
CA CYS A 47 -16.14 8.14 13.03
C CYS A 47 -14.61 8.24 12.86
N ASN A 48 -14.02 7.51 11.91
CA ASN A 48 -12.60 7.54 11.58
C ASN A 48 -12.33 8.22 10.22
N THR A 49 -12.57 9.53 10.16
CA THR A 49 -12.36 10.32 8.93
C THR A 49 -10.92 10.29 8.44
N ARG A 50 -9.94 10.05 9.32
CA ARG A 50 -8.53 9.90 8.96
C ARG A 50 -8.25 8.61 8.19
N GLY A 51 -9.05 7.56 8.38
CA GLY A 51 -8.89 6.27 7.70
C GLY A 51 -9.38 6.23 6.26
N ILE A 52 -10.28 7.14 5.85
CA ILE A 52 -10.84 7.15 4.48
C ILE A 52 -9.76 7.38 3.43
N ARG A 53 -8.84 8.31 3.68
CA ARG A 53 -7.75 8.67 2.75
C ARG A 53 -6.78 7.48 2.55
N PRO A 54 -6.19 6.87 3.59
CA PRO A 54 -5.43 5.60 3.48
C PRO A 54 -6.17 4.50 2.72
N LEU A 55 -7.48 4.34 2.95
CA LEU A 55 -8.30 3.33 2.27
C LEU A 55 -8.47 3.59 0.77
N LEU A 56 -8.63 4.84 0.33
CA LEU A 56 -8.65 5.15 -1.10
C LEU A 56 -7.29 4.86 -1.74
N LEU A 57 -6.21 5.27 -1.07
CA LEU A 57 -4.84 5.17 -1.58
C LEU A 57 -4.28 3.74 -1.55
N SER A 58 -4.91 2.82 -0.83
CA SER A 58 -4.52 1.41 -0.82
C SER A 58 -4.59 0.75 -2.20
N ALA A 59 -5.38 1.31 -3.13
CA ALA A 59 -5.40 0.85 -4.52
C ALA A 59 -4.04 1.00 -5.22
N PHE A 60 -3.14 1.84 -4.71
CA PHE A 60 -1.80 2.07 -5.25
C PHE A 60 -0.71 1.33 -4.47
N TYR A 61 -1.06 0.66 -3.38
CA TYR A 61 -0.15 -0.21 -2.66
C TYR A 61 -0.01 -1.58 -3.35
N GLU A 62 1.19 -2.16 -3.31
CA GLU A 62 1.50 -3.48 -3.85
C GLU A 62 2.50 -4.18 -2.93
N PRO A 63 2.10 -5.25 -2.21
CA PRO A 63 2.94 -5.87 -1.17
C PRO A 63 4.29 -6.43 -1.66
N ARG A 64 4.41 -6.69 -2.96
CA ARG A 64 5.64 -7.23 -3.56
C ARG A 64 6.72 -6.18 -3.79
N ILE A 65 6.34 -4.90 -3.85
CA ILE A 65 7.27 -3.80 -4.12
C ILE A 65 8.06 -3.47 -2.86
N GLU A 66 9.38 -3.42 -3.02
CA GLU A 66 10.32 -2.98 -1.98
C GLU A 66 10.46 -1.46 -1.98
N CYS A 67 10.91 -0.91 -0.85
CA CYS A 67 11.03 0.53 -0.65
C CYS A 67 11.89 1.25 -1.69
N ASN A 68 12.90 0.58 -2.25
CA ASN A 68 13.78 1.11 -3.30
C ASN A 68 13.14 1.11 -4.70
N ALA A 69 12.03 0.38 -4.91
CA ALA A 69 11.37 0.24 -6.21
C ALA A 69 10.02 1.00 -6.31
N VAL A 70 9.73 1.88 -5.35
CA VAL A 70 8.44 2.56 -5.25
C VAL A 70 8.24 3.58 -6.36
N THR A 71 9.26 4.35 -6.70
CA THR A 71 9.17 5.38 -7.76
C THR A 71 8.73 4.77 -9.10
N PRO A 72 9.40 3.76 -9.66
CA PRO A 72 8.97 3.17 -10.92
C PRO A 72 7.59 2.50 -10.83
N TRP A 73 7.22 1.93 -9.68
CA TRP A 73 5.88 1.38 -9.46
C TRP A 73 4.78 2.45 -9.56
N LEU A 74 4.92 3.56 -8.83
CA LEU A 74 3.90 4.62 -8.80
C LEU A 74 3.87 5.40 -10.12
N GLN A 75 5.03 5.75 -10.68
CA GLN A 75 5.08 6.44 -11.98
C GLN A 75 4.51 5.56 -13.10
N GLY A 76 4.84 4.27 -13.12
CA GLY A 76 4.29 3.33 -14.09
C GLY A 76 2.78 3.18 -13.98
N THR A 77 2.27 3.09 -12.74
CA THR A 77 0.83 3.03 -12.46
C THR A 77 0.11 4.29 -12.94
N LEU A 78 0.64 5.48 -12.66
CA LEU A 78 0.06 6.75 -13.11
C LEU A 78 0.11 6.91 -14.63
N ALA A 79 1.19 6.47 -15.28
CA ALA A 79 1.30 6.46 -16.74
C ALA A 79 0.23 5.55 -17.38
N ALA A 80 0.03 4.36 -16.82
CA ALA A 80 -1.01 3.44 -17.25
C ALA A 80 -2.41 4.05 -17.11
N ILE A 81 -2.71 4.67 -15.96
CA ILE A 81 -3.99 5.35 -15.72
C ILE A 81 -4.20 6.48 -16.71
N ARG A 82 -3.22 7.38 -16.90
CA ARG A 82 -3.33 8.51 -17.85
C ARG A 82 -3.65 8.03 -19.25
N GLN A 83 -2.97 6.97 -19.70
CA GLN A 83 -3.15 6.43 -21.05
C GLN A 83 -4.51 5.75 -21.25
N VAL A 84 -4.96 4.95 -20.29
CA VAL A 84 -6.21 4.20 -20.38
C VAL A 84 -7.42 5.12 -20.14
N ALA A 85 -7.36 5.97 -19.12
CA ALA A 85 -8.47 6.82 -18.75
C ALA A 85 -8.67 8.01 -19.69
N ARG A 86 -7.60 8.53 -20.34
CA ARG A 86 -7.66 9.72 -21.21
C ARG A 86 -8.45 10.88 -20.58
N ASN A 87 -8.20 11.14 -19.29
CA ASN A 87 -8.88 12.14 -18.46
C ASN A 87 -10.37 11.86 -18.18
N ASN A 88 -10.84 10.62 -18.35
CA ASN A 88 -12.19 10.23 -17.94
C ASN A 88 -12.18 9.76 -16.46
N PRO A 89 -12.74 10.54 -15.52
CA PRO A 89 -12.73 10.19 -14.10
C PRO A 89 -13.47 8.89 -13.80
N TYR A 90 -14.51 8.55 -14.57
CA TYR A 90 -15.22 7.28 -14.41
C TYR A 90 -14.33 6.06 -14.71
N VAL A 91 -13.42 6.19 -15.67
CA VAL A 91 -12.46 5.12 -15.99
C VAL A 91 -11.43 4.98 -14.88
N VAL A 92 -10.90 6.09 -14.34
CA VAL A 92 -10.01 6.08 -13.17
C VAL A 92 -10.68 5.38 -12.00
N GLY A 93 -11.89 5.83 -11.63
CA GLY A 93 -12.67 5.24 -10.55
C GLY A 93 -12.88 3.74 -10.77
N ARG A 94 -13.27 3.33 -11.97
CA ARG A 94 -13.44 1.91 -12.30
C ARG A 94 -12.13 1.12 -12.14
N MET A 95 -11.01 1.61 -12.65
CA MET A 95 -9.71 0.94 -12.49
C MET A 95 -9.37 0.74 -11.01
N CYS A 96 -9.59 1.75 -10.17
CA CYS A 96 -9.31 1.67 -8.74
C CYS A 96 -10.30 0.77 -7.99
N MET A 97 -11.59 0.79 -8.36
CA MET A 97 -12.62 -0.11 -7.80
C MET A 97 -12.31 -1.58 -8.12
N GLU A 98 -11.87 -1.89 -9.35
CA GLU A 98 -11.50 -3.25 -9.75
C GLU A 98 -10.20 -3.71 -9.07
N ARG A 99 -9.23 -2.80 -8.88
CA ARG A 99 -7.97 -3.11 -8.19
C ARG A 99 -8.16 -3.27 -6.67
N SER A 100 -9.11 -2.57 -6.06
CA SER A 100 -9.41 -2.69 -4.63
C SER A 100 -10.93 -2.73 -4.36
N PRO A 101 -11.59 -3.88 -4.61
CA PRO A 101 -13.04 -4.00 -4.49
C PRO A 101 -13.59 -3.69 -3.10
N ARG A 102 -12.79 -3.92 -2.06
CA ARG A 102 -13.14 -3.67 -0.65
C ARG A 102 -13.43 -2.19 -0.35
N VAL A 103 -12.88 -1.28 -1.14
CA VAL A 103 -13.06 0.17 -1.01
C VAL A 103 -13.75 0.78 -2.22
N ALA A 104 -14.43 -0.05 -3.02
CA ALA A 104 -15.07 0.41 -4.25
C ALA A 104 -16.14 1.49 -4.00
N CYS A 105 -16.90 1.36 -2.92
CA CYS A 105 -17.88 2.37 -2.52
C CYS A 105 -17.25 3.73 -2.19
N LEU A 106 -16.05 3.74 -1.61
CA LEU A 106 -15.30 4.97 -1.34
C LEU A 106 -14.82 5.61 -2.64
N TRP A 107 -14.36 4.80 -3.60
CA TRP A 107 -13.98 5.30 -4.93
C TRP A 107 -15.17 5.86 -5.70
N LEU A 108 -16.35 5.23 -5.62
CA LEU A 108 -17.58 5.79 -6.17
C LEU A 108 -17.87 7.17 -5.57
N GLY A 109 -17.80 7.31 -4.24
CA GLY A 109 -17.95 8.59 -3.55
C GLY A 109 -16.91 9.62 -4.01
N CYS A 110 -15.65 9.20 -4.16
CA CYS A 110 -14.55 10.03 -4.65
C CYS A 110 -14.85 10.61 -6.05
N ILE A 111 -15.39 9.79 -6.97
CA ILE A 111 -15.79 10.25 -8.32
C ILE A 111 -16.99 11.20 -8.27
N VAL A 112 -18.02 10.88 -7.48
CA VAL A 112 -19.21 11.73 -7.34
C VAL A 112 -18.84 13.11 -6.78
N LEU A 113 -17.84 13.16 -5.90
CA LEU A 113 -17.34 14.39 -5.28
C LEU A 113 -16.22 15.09 -6.10
N ASP A 114 -15.86 14.55 -7.26
CA ASP A 114 -14.78 15.06 -8.13
C ASP A 114 -13.43 15.23 -7.39
N LEU A 115 -13.05 14.19 -6.63
CA LEU A 115 -11.82 14.19 -5.79
C LEU A 115 -10.70 13.31 -6.36
N GLN A 116 -10.93 12.59 -7.46
CA GLN A 116 -9.96 11.64 -8.02
C GLN A 116 -8.60 12.26 -8.35
N ASP A 117 -8.58 13.46 -8.91
CA ASP A 117 -7.32 14.09 -9.33
C ASP A 117 -6.47 14.50 -8.13
N LYS A 118 -7.12 14.86 -7.00
CA LYS A 118 -6.43 15.11 -5.73
C LYS A 118 -5.79 13.84 -5.19
N ILE A 119 -6.53 12.71 -5.21
CA ILE A 119 -5.99 11.40 -4.80
C ILE A 119 -4.81 11.00 -5.70
N LEU A 120 -4.93 11.14 -7.03
CA LEU A 120 -3.84 10.83 -7.96
C LEU A 120 -2.62 11.75 -7.78
N GLN A 121 -2.84 13.01 -7.39
CA GLN A 121 -1.75 13.95 -7.08
C GLN A 121 -0.97 13.49 -5.84
N GLU A 122 -1.65 12.98 -4.81
CA GLU A 122 -0.96 12.43 -3.64
C GLU A 122 -0.14 11.19 -3.99
N VAL A 123 -0.67 10.30 -4.82
CA VAL A 123 0.07 9.14 -5.37
C VAL A 123 1.30 9.60 -6.13
N HIS A 124 1.19 10.67 -6.93
CA HIS A 124 2.31 11.25 -7.66
C HIS A 124 3.45 11.70 -6.74
N PHE A 125 3.13 12.17 -5.53
CA PHE A 125 4.11 12.55 -4.51
C PHE A 125 4.48 11.40 -3.55
N GLY A 126 4.00 10.17 -3.79
CA GLY A 126 4.25 9.03 -2.90
C GLY A 126 3.56 9.13 -1.53
N GLN A 127 2.59 10.04 -1.36
CA GLN A 127 1.89 10.27 -0.11
C GLN A 127 0.76 9.25 0.08
N ILE A 128 1.12 8.02 0.43
CA ILE A 128 0.18 6.92 0.67
C ILE A 128 0.27 6.56 2.17
N PRO A 129 -0.51 7.22 3.04
CA PRO A 129 -0.47 7.00 4.48
C PRO A 129 -1.03 5.62 4.86
N VAL A 130 -0.59 5.14 6.02
CA VAL A 130 -1.05 3.88 6.63
C VAL A 130 -1.90 4.19 7.86
N GLU A 131 -3.04 3.51 8.01
CA GLU A 131 -3.87 3.56 9.20
C GLU A 131 -4.42 2.15 9.47
N LEU A 132 -3.73 1.40 10.33
CA LEU A 132 -3.94 -0.02 10.52
C LEU A 132 -5.35 -0.38 11.02
N HIS A 133 -6.01 0.49 11.78
CA HIS A 133 -7.37 0.22 12.25
C HIS A 133 -8.35 0.23 11.07
N SER A 134 -8.28 1.26 10.22
CA SER A 134 -9.09 1.35 9.01
C SER A 134 -8.81 0.19 8.04
N ALA A 135 -7.54 -0.23 7.94
CA ALA A 135 -7.11 -1.32 7.09
C ALA A 135 -7.63 -2.68 7.59
N ALA A 136 -7.48 -2.94 8.90
CA ALA A 136 -7.94 -4.15 9.56
C ALA A 136 -9.45 -4.35 9.40
N TRP A 137 -10.22 -3.29 9.66
CA TRP A 137 -11.67 -3.37 9.71
C TRP A 137 -12.32 -3.49 8.30
N SER A 138 -11.73 -2.85 7.27
CA SER A 138 -12.13 -3.04 5.87
C SER A 138 -11.52 -4.29 5.24
N GLY A 139 -10.56 -4.91 5.94
CA GLY A 139 -9.73 -6.01 5.47
C GLY A 139 -8.89 -5.65 4.24
N VAL A 140 -8.46 -4.39 4.14
CA VAL A 140 -7.53 -3.89 3.14
C VAL A 140 -6.10 -4.01 3.66
N VAL A 141 -5.16 -4.27 2.76
CA VAL A 141 -3.73 -4.20 3.07
C VAL A 141 -3.19 -2.85 2.59
N GLN A 142 -2.59 -2.09 3.51
CA GLN A 142 -1.98 -0.79 3.29
C GLN A 142 -0.47 -0.80 3.53
N SER A 143 0.06 -1.77 4.29
CA SER A 143 1.48 -1.85 4.64
C SER A 143 1.95 -3.29 4.78
N PHE A 144 3.26 -3.50 4.58
CA PHE A 144 3.89 -4.81 4.70
C PHE A 144 3.81 -5.36 6.13
N ILE A 145 3.64 -4.48 7.13
CA ILE A 145 3.54 -4.85 8.55
C ILE A 145 2.27 -5.66 8.85
N GLN A 146 1.24 -5.57 7.99
CA GLN A 146 0.01 -6.36 8.11
C GLN A 146 0.16 -7.81 7.62
N GLN A 147 1.21 -8.11 6.87
CA GLN A 147 1.44 -9.47 6.38
C GLN A 147 1.94 -10.37 7.51
N PRO A 148 1.63 -11.68 7.46
CA PRO A 148 2.22 -12.62 8.41
C PRO A 148 3.74 -12.66 8.24
N VAL A 149 4.41 -12.95 9.35
CA VAL A 149 5.83 -13.28 9.36
C VAL A 149 6.07 -14.56 8.58
N SER A 150 7.18 -14.62 7.84
CA SER A 150 7.57 -15.82 7.10
C SER A 150 7.70 -17.03 8.03
N ASN A 151 7.29 -18.20 7.54
CA ASN A 151 7.50 -19.48 8.22
C ASN A 151 8.27 -20.42 7.27
N PRO A 152 9.54 -20.78 7.57
CA PRO A 152 10.30 -20.41 8.78
C PRO A 152 10.76 -18.94 8.78
N LEU A 153 10.94 -18.35 9.98
CA LEU A 153 11.45 -16.98 10.14
C LEU A 153 12.87 -16.82 9.59
N VAL A 154 13.72 -17.82 9.84
CA VAL A 154 15.13 -17.83 9.46
C VAL A 154 15.33 -18.82 8.32
N THR A 155 15.91 -18.34 7.22
CA THR A 155 16.30 -19.15 6.07
C THR A 155 17.75 -18.81 5.73
N ASP A 156 18.60 -19.83 5.58
CA ASP A 156 20.04 -19.67 5.30
C ASP A 156 20.76 -18.78 6.32
N GLY A 157 20.43 -18.93 7.61
CA GLY A 157 21.03 -18.15 8.70
C GLY A 157 20.61 -16.67 8.72
N CYS A 158 19.67 -16.25 7.88
CA CYS A 158 19.23 -14.87 7.77
C CYS A 158 17.72 -14.73 7.98
N VAL A 159 17.31 -13.58 8.49
CA VAL A 159 15.91 -13.12 8.55
C VAL A 159 15.69 -12.05 7.49
N SER A 160 14.52 -11.99 6.86
CA SER A 160 14.22 -10.87 5.96
C SER A 160 14.09 -9.58 6.78
N ARG A 161 14.59 -8.43 6.29
CA ARG A 161 14.41 -7.16 7.02
C ARG A 161 12.94 -6.82 7.22
N ALA A 162 12.07 -7.29 6.33
CA ALA A 162 10.63 -7.17 6.47
C ALA A 162 10.08 -7.94 7.67
N ASP A 163 10.55 -9.18 7.88
CA ASP A 163 10.14 -9.99 9.04
C ASP A 163 10.78 -9.50 10.33
N GLU A 164 12.02 -8.98 10.25
CA GLU A 164 12.67 -8.29 11.37
C GLU A 164 11.80 -7.12 11.86
N CYS A 165 11.36 -6.25 10.94
CA CYS A 165 10.43 -5.18 11.26
C CYS A 165 9.11 -5.68 11.86
N ARG A 166 8.54 -6.76 11.33
CA ARG A 166 7.28 -7.34 11.84
C ARG A 166 7.44 -7.85 13.26
N ILE A 167 8.51 -8.58 13.54
CA ILE A 167 8.76 -9.10 14.89
C ILE A 167 9.00 -7.96 15.87
N LEU A 168 9.84 -6.98 15.53
CA LEU A 168 10.09 -5.81 16.38
C LEU A 168 8.82 -5.04 16.74
N PHE A 169 7.91 -4.87 15.77
CA PHE A 169 6.62 -4.25 16.01
C PHE A 169 5.69 -5.14 16.85
N LEU A 170 5.59 -6.43 16.52
CA LEU A 170 4.71 -7.38 17.25
C LEU A 170 5.17 -7.61 18.69
N SER A 171 6.47 -7.65 18.94
CA SER A 171 7.05 -7.78 20.27
C SER A 171 7.02 -6.49 21.07
N GLN A 172 6.58 -5.37 20.46
CA GLN A 172 6.57 -4.03 21.05
C GLN A 172 7.95 -3.66 21.63
N SER A 173 9.01 -3.92 20.86
CA SER A 173 10.37 -3.51 21.24
C SER A 173 10.42 -2.01 21.54
N ASP A 174 11.22 -1.60 22.53
CA ASP A 174 11.20 -0.26 23.13
C ASP A 174 11.28 0.88 22.10
N ARG A 175 11.98 0.68 20.97
CA ARG A 175 12.13 1.68 19.90
C ARG A 175 11.19 1.50 18.72
N HIS A 176 10.45 0.40 18.68
CA HIS A 176 9.62 -0.02 17.53
C HIS A 176 8.13 -0.14 17.90
N VAL A 177 7.70 0.47 19.02
CA VAL A 177 6.29 0.52 19.45
C VAL A 177 5.37 1.24 18.46
N ARG A 178 5.91 2.14 17.63
CA ARG A 178 5.15 2.87 16.61
C ARG A 178 5.20 2.15 15.28
N VAL A 179 4.05 2.10 14.60
CA VAL A 179 3.95 1.59 13.23
C VAL A 179 4.93 2.34 12.31
N PRO A 180 5.67 1.65 11.41
CA PRO A 180 6.47 2.32 10.41
C PRO A 180 5.61 3.26 9.55
N MET A 181 6.06 4.50 9.37
CA MET A 181 5.38 5.44 8.47
C MET A 181 5.46 4.97 7.01
N CYS A 182 6.54 4.27 6.65
CA CYS A 182 6.71 3.64 5.35
C CYS A 182 5.88 2.35 5.26
N GLN A 183 5.05 2.29 4.22
CA GLN A 183 4.22 1.16 3.87
C GLN A 183 4.95 0.04 3.13
N TRP A 184 6.09 0.35 2.53
CA TRP A 184 6.87 -0.55 1.69
C TRP A 184 7.88 -1.31 2.53
N LYS A 185 8.07 -2.58 2.22
CA LYS A 185 9.02 -3.41 2.96
C LYS A 185 10.46 -2.98 2.67
N PRO A 186 11.37 -3.05 3.65
CA PRO A 186 12.79 -2.90 3.39
C PRO A 186 13.28 -4.06 2.51
N SER A 187 14.22 -3.77 1.62
CA SER A 187 14.87 -4.78 0.79
C SER A 187 15.92 -5.56 1.60
N GLY A 188 16.18 -6.80 1.19
CA GLY A 188 17.27 -7.63 1.72
C GLY A 188 17.00 -8.33 3.05
N LYS A 189 18.09 -8.81 3.66
CA LYS A 189 18.09 -9.71 4.83
C LYS A 189 19.16 -9.30 5.84
N THR A 190 18.98 -9.76 7.08
CA THR A 190 19.90 -9.56 8.20
C THR A 190 20.37 -10.93 8.69
N PRO A 191 21.68 -11.17 8.88
CA PRO A 191 22.16 -12.35 9.58
C PRO A 191 21.50 -12.46 10.95
N ILE A 192 21.02 -13.64 11.35
CA ILE A 192 20.28 -13.80 12.61
C ILE A 192 21.12 -13.44 13.85
N GLU A 193 22.45 -13.54 13.73
CA GLU A 193 23.40 -13.15 14.78
C GLU A 193 23.49 -11.64 14.99
N ASP A 194 23.25 -10.86 13.93
CA ASP A 194 23.27 -9.40 13.91
C ASP A 194 21.88 -8.78 14.13
N ALA A 195 20.82 -9.58 14.10
CA ALA A 195 19.45 -9.12 14.37
C ALA A 195 19.24 -8.82 15.87
N ASP A 196 18.29 -7.94 16.15
CA ASP A 196 17.88 -7.58 17.52
C ASP A 196 17.58 -8.81 18.39
N ILE A 197 17.87 -8.71 19.69
CA ILE A 197 17.76 -9.85 20.62
C ILE A 197 16.32 -10.34 20.74
N GLU A 198 15.35 -9.43 20.63
CA GLU A 198 13.92 -9.72 20.55
C GLU A 198 13.65 -10.59 19.32
N VAL A 199 14.17 -10.23 18.14
CA VAL A 199 13.97 -11.02 16.91
C VAL A 199 14.54 -12.43 17.05
N ARG A 200 15.72 -12.54 17.66
CA ARG A 200 16.38 -13.83 17.93
C ARG A 200 15.60 -14.72 18.89
N ALA A 201 14.88 -14.14 19.86
CA ALA A 201 14.03 -14.88 20.77
C ALA A 201 12.86 -15.57 20.04
N HIS A 202 12.44 -15.02 18.90
CA HIS A 202 11.35 -15.53 18.08
C HIS A 202 11.78 -16.44 16.92
N GLN A 203 13.07 -16.82 16.81
CA GLN A 203 13.60 -17.62 15.69
C GLN A 203 12.92 -19.00 15.49
N GLN A 204 12.40 -19.59 16.57
CA GLN A 204 11.73 -20.90 16.56
C GLN A 204 10.21 -20.76 16.64
N CYS A 205 9.70 -19.53 16.73
CA CYS A 205 8.28 -19.32 16.77
C CYS A 205 7.67 -19.50 15.38
N GLU A 206 6.44 -20.01 15.37
CA GLU A 206 5.60 -20.04 14.18
C GLU A 206 4.53 -18.94 14.33
N ASP A 207 3.85 -18.60 13.23
CA ASP A 207 2.53 -17.97 13.31
C ASP A 207 2.45 -16.58 13.99
N HIS A 208 3.36 -15.68 13.62
CA HIS A 208 3.32 -14.27 14.04
C HIS A 208 2.61 -13.39 13.01
N TRP A 209 1.52 -12.72 13.39
CA TRP A 209 0.84 -11.73 12.56
C TRP A 209 -0.04 -10.79 13.39
N LEU A 210 -0.44 -9.66 12.80
CA LEU A 210 -1.43 -8.76 13.38
C LEU A 210 -2.83 -9.31 13.16
N GLN A 211 -3.54 -9.59 14.25
CA GLN A 211 -4.94 -10.01 14.20
C GLN A 211 -5.86 -8.90 14.71
N TYR A 212 -6.88 -8.58 13.92
CA TYR A 212 -7.97 -7.74 14.37
C TYR A 212 -8.91 -8.54 15.27
N GLU A 213 -9.12 -8.05 16.49
CA GLU A 213 -9.94 -8.73 17.49
C GLU A 213 -11.40 -8.24 17.45
N THR A 214 -11.64 -7.00 17.84
CA THR A 214 -12.99 -6.41 17.94
C THR A 214 -13.01 -4.90 17.74
N ILE A 215 -14.22 -4.34 17.66
CA ILE A 215 -14.51 -2.93 17.95
C ILE A 215 -15.55 -2.89 19.07
N ASP A 216 -15.35 -1.93 19.98
CA ASP A 216 -16.27 -1.68 21.09
C ASP A 216 -16.94 -0.32 20.92
N TRP A 217 -18.26 -0.30 21.03
CA TRP A 217 -19.04 0.93 21.03
C TRP A 217 -19.39 1.33 22.46
N GLU A 218 -18.90 2.48 22.91
CA GLU A 218 -19.36 3.10 24.16
C GLU A 218 -20.72 3.77 23.92
N CYS A 219 -21.76 3.25 24.56
CA CYS A 219 -23.11 3.79 24.46
C CYS A 219 -23.34 4.90 25.49
N ASP A 220 -24.37 5.75 25.29
CA ASP A 220 -24.71 6.88 26.18
C ASP A 220 -24.98 6.46 27.65
N ASP A 221 -25.32 5.19 27.87
CA ASP A 221 -25.53 4.59 29.19
C ASP A 221 -24.23 4.09 29.86
N GLY A 222 -23.07 4.32 29.23
CA GLY A 222 -21.75 3.87 29.67
C GLY A 222 -21.48 2.39 29.41
N ASN A 223 -22.40 1.67 28.75
CA ASN A 223 -22.20 0.27 28.42
C ASN A 223 -21.36 0.11 27.15
N LEU A 224 -20.41 -0.83 27.19
CA LEU A 224 -19.64 -1.24 26.02
C LEU A 224 -20.41 -2.33 25.27
N LYS A 225 -20.71 -2.07 23.99
CA LYS A 225 -21.24 -3.08 23.07
C LYS A 225 -20.11 -3.64 22.22
N PHE A 226 -19.80 -4.91 22.48
CA PHE A 226 -18.81 -5.68 21.76
C PHE A 226 -19.33 -6.08 20.39
N GLN A 227 -18.59 -5.72 19.35
CA GLN A 227 -18.79 -6.27 18.03
C GLN A 227 -17.65 -7.24 17.73
N SER A 228 -17.94 -8.53 17.88
CA SER A 228 -17.05 -9.61 17.46
C SER A 228 -16.74 -9.45 15.97
N SER A 229 -15.45 -9.45 15.63
CA SER A 229 -15.04 -9.71 14.26
C SER A 229 -15.57 -11.09 13.89
N GLN A 230 -16.52 -11.17 12.95
CA GLN A 230 -16.71 -12.41 12.21
C GLN A 230 -15.33 -12.74 11.66
N LYS A 231 -14.68 -13.81 12.18
CA LYS A 231 -13.33 -14.27 11.82
C LYS A 231 -13.01 -13.72 10.44
N ALA A 232 -12.24 -12.63 10.37
CA ALA A 232 -11.73 -12.14 9.12
C ALA A 232 -10.84 -13.28 8.65
N GLY A 233 -11.45 -14.22 7.91
CA GLY A 233 -10.93 -15.56 7.75
C GLY A 233 -9.52 -15.41 7.25
N SER A 234 -8.56 -16.00 7.99
CA SER A 234 -7.12 -16.06 7.68
C SER A 234 -6.93 -15.68 6.24
N GLN A 235 -6.72 -14.38 5.99
CA GLN A 235 -6.74 -13.90 4.62
C GLN A 235 -5.42 -14.39 4.08
N THR A 236 -5.46 -15.54 3.42
CA THR A 236 -4.41 -15.95 2.52
C THR A 236 -4.35 -14.82 1.51
N ILE A 237 -3.44 -13.89 1.74
CA ILE A 237 -3.08 -12.85 0.78
C ILE A 237 -2.55 -13.66 -0.38
N SER A 238 -3.45 -13.98 -1.33
CA SER A 238 -3.03 -14.56 -2.59
C SER A 238 -2.11 -13.52 -3.20
N SER A 239 -0.81 -13.79 -3.10
CA SER A 239 0.19 -13.01 -3.78
C SER A 239 0.00 -13.14 -5.28
N GLU A 240 -0.72 -14.17 -5.76
CA GLU A 240 -1.05 -14.28 -7.16
C GLU A 240 -2.05 -13.19 -7.57
N PRO A 241 -1.67 -12.29 -8.50
CA PRO A 241 -2.65 -11.44 -9.13
C PRO A 241 -3.65 -12.36 -9.82
N LEU A 242 -4.95 -12.07 -9.66
CA LEU A 242 -5.99 -12.63 -10.51
C LEU A 242 -5.83 -12.02 -11.91
N MET A 243 -4.70 -12.27 -12.57
CA MET A 243 -4.57 -12.09 -14.00
C MET A 243 -5.37 -13.23 -14.61
N GLN A 244 -6.67 -13.03 -14.81
CA GLN A 244 -7.38 -13.83 -15.78
C GLN A 244 -6.66 -13.62 -17.10
N ASP A 245 -5.93 -14.64 -17.53
CA ASP A 245 -5.34 -14.70 -18.86
C ASP A 245 -6.49 -14.84 -19.87
N THR A 246 -7.21 -13.75 -20.09
CA THR A 246 -8.03 -13.59 -21.29
C THR A 246 -7.05 -13.53 -22.44
N GLY A 247 -6.82 -14.70 -23.06
CA GLY A 247 -5.89 -14.97 -24.17
C GLY A 247 -6.19 -14.23 -25.47
N ASN A 248 -6.62 -12.98 -25.38
CA ASN A 248 -6.75 -12.03 -26.48
C ASN A 248 -6.53 -10.59 -25.95
N GLY A 249 -5.45 -10.38 -25.20
CA GLY A 249 -5.11 -9.10 -24.61
C GLY A 249 -4.73 -8.07 -25.67
N PHE A 250 -5.50 -6.99 -25.79
CA PHE A 250 -5.05 -5.78 -26.45
C PHE A 250 -3.83 -5.24 -25.68
N SER A 251 -2.63 -5.52 -26.19
CA SER A 251 -1.40 -4.92 -25.66
C SER A 251 -1.41 -3.43 -25.98
N THR A 252 -1.85 -2.62 -25.02
CA THR A 252 -1.75 -1.18 -25.11
C THR A 252 -0.34 -0.79 -24.67
N ALA A 253 0.50 -0.38 -25.62
CA ALA A 253 1.87 0.03 -25.33
C ALA A 253 1.87 1.25 -24.42
N ILE A 254 2.32 1.11 -23.17
CA ILE A 254 2.32 2.21 -22.19
C ILE A 254 3.43 3.21 -22.53
N CYS A 255 3.07 4.48 -22.67
CA CYS A 255 4.03 5.57 -22.88
C CYS A 255 4.65 5.98 -21.55
N TYR A 256 5.95 5.73 -21.39
CA TYR A 256 6.71 6.05 -20.19
C TYR A 256 7.62 7.29 -20.37
N VAL A 257 7.38 8.11 -21.39
CA VAL A 257 8.23 9.26 -21.74
C VAL A 257 8.19 10.33 -20.65
N ASP A 258 7.06 10.49 -19.96
CA ASP A 258 6.89 11.44 -18.87
C ASP A 258 7.36 10.91 -17.50
N MET A 259 7.96 9.71 -17.44
CA MET A 259 8.54 9.19 -16.21
C MET A 259 9.84 9.93 -15.91
N ALA A 260 9.91 10.60 -14.76
CA ALA A 260 11.12 11.24 -14.27
C ALA A 260 12.08 10.16 -13.74
N ARG A 261 12.73 9.42 -14.64
CA ARG A 261 13.67 8.33 -14.31
C ARG A 261 14.88 8.80 -13.50
N GLU A 262 15.22 10.08 -13.62
CA GLU A 262 16.33 10.70 -12.91
C GLU A 262 15.97 11.15 -11.48
N ARG A 263 14.69 11.06 -11.09
CA ARG A 263 14.21 11.45 -9.76
C ARG A 263 13.57 10.26 -9.05
N GLU A 264 14.38 9.49 -8.33
CA GLU A 264 13.94 8.38 -7.48
C GLU A 264 13.54 8.82 -6.05
N ALA A 265 13.17 10.10 -5.87
CA ALA A 265 12.92 10.70 -4.57
C ALA A 265 11.90 9.95 -3.70
N ILE A 266 10.90 9.29 -4.31
CA ILE A 266 9.91 8.50 -3.54
C ILE A 266 10.57 7.21 -3.01
N SER A 267 11.37 6.55 -3.84
CA SER A 267 12.12 5.35 -3.45
C SER A 267 13.16 5.68 -2.38
N GLU A 268 13.89 6.77 -2.57
CA GLU A 268 14.85 7.29 -1.61
C GLU A 268 14.17 7.56 -0.26
N ASN A 269 13.10 8.36 -0.25
CA ASN A 269 12.37 8.70 0.98
C ASN A 269 11.75 7.47 1.65
N ALA A 270 11.15 6.55 0.88
CA ALA A 270 10.60 5.30 1.42
C ALA A 270 11.70 4.44 2.06
N THR A 271 12.86 4.35 1.42
CA THR A 271 14.02 3.59 1.91
C THR A 271 14.58 4.22 3.17
N ARG A 272 14.86 5.52 3.16
CA ARG A 272 15.31 6.26 4.35
C ARG A 272 14.35 6.13 5.52
N SER A 273 13.04 6.23 5.24
CA SER A 273 12.01 6.12 6.26
C SER A 273 11.99 4.73 6.90
N ILE A 274 12.04 3.65 6.11
CA ILE A 274 11.94 2.31 6.68
C ILE A 274 13.24 1.84 7.34
N PHE A 275 14.39 2.17 6.77
CA PHE A 275 15.68 1.84 7.38
C PHE A 275 15.96 2.71 8.60
N GLY A 276 15.55 3.97 8.62
CA GLY A 276 15.61 4.82 9.82
C GLY A 276 14.70 4.31 10.94
N TRP A 277 13.56 3.72 10.60
CA TRP A 277 12.70 3.04 11.58
C TRP A 277 13.33 1.74 12.09
N LEU A 278 13.83 0.89 11.19
CA LEU A 278 14.44 -0.41 11.53
C LEU A 278 15.72 -0.24 12.35
N ARG A 279 16.63 0.62 11.91
CA ARG A 279 17.96 0.87 12.48
C ARG A 279 17.99 2.11 13.36
N SER A 280 16.95 2.30 14.18
CA SER A 280 16.89 3.43 15.14
C SER A 280 17.99 3.38 16.21
N ASP A 281 18.56 2.19 16.46
CA ASP A 281 19.73 1.95 17.33
C ASP A 281 21.09 1.94 16.60
N GLY A 282 21.08 2.16 15.28
CA GLY A 282 22.27 2.11 14.44
C GLY A 282 22.34 0.86 13.56
N TYR A 283 23.40 0.80 12.75
CA TYR A 283 23.62 -0.24 11.74
C TYR A 283 24.64 -1.26 12.25
N ALA A 284 24.40 -2.53 11.94
CA ALA A 284 25.38 -3.59 12.15
C ALA A 284 26.61 -3.41 11.24
N GLN A 285 27.75 -3.99 11.62
CA GLN A 285 28.99 -3.88 10.85
C GLN A 285 28.85 -4.43 9.42
N CYS A 286 27.99 -5.44 9.22
CA CYS A 286 27.68 -6.02 7.92
C CYS A 286 26.82 -5.11 7.02
N GLU A 287 26.22 -4.06 7.57
CA GLU A 287 25.36 -3.10 6.86
C GLU A 287 26.06 -1.75 6.60
N GLN A 288 27.38 -1.73 6.69
CA GLN A 288 28.18 -0.51 6.47
C GLN A 288 27.89 0.13 5.10
N ASP A 289 27.71 -0.69 4.05
CA ASP A 289 27.42 -0.19 2.70
C ASP A 289 26.06 0.50 2.59
N ILE A 290 25.09 0.09 3.42
CA ILE A 290 23.77 0.75 3.49
C ILE A 290 23.96 2.11 4.16
N ARG A 291 24.68 2.15 5.28
CA ARG A 291 24.94 3.38 6.03
C ARG A 291 25.66 4.44 5.20
N THR A 292 26.58 4.04 4.33
CA THR A 292 27.39 4.97 3.51
C THR A 292 26.80 5.24 2.13
N HIS A 293 25.62 4.73 1.83
CA HIS A 293 24.99 4.96 0.53
C HIS A 293 24.47 6.40 0.42
N GLU A 294 24.51 6.97 -0.78
CA GLU A 294 24.11 8.36 -1.06
C GLU A 294 22.68 8.71 -0.61
N TRP A 295 21.78 7.73 -0.54
CA TRP A 295 20.42 7.92 -0.02
C TRP A 295 20.39 8.18 1.49
N PHE A 296 21.44 7.81 2.22
CA PHE A 296 21.57 8.02 3.67
C PHE A 296 22.61 9.08 4.02
N ASP A 297 23.63 9.25 3.17
CA ASP A 297 24.69 10.24 3.30
C ASP A 297 24.17 11.64 2.93
N MET A 298 23.47 12.26 3.88
CA MET A 298 23.11 13.67 3.77
C MET A 298 24.27 14.50 4.34
N PRO A 299 24.90 15.38 3.55
CA PRO A 299 25.82 16.35 4.13
C PRO A 299 25.06 17.15 5.18
N GLU A 300 25.64 17.27 6.38
CA GLU A 300 25.13 18.19 7.39
C GLU A 300 25.08 19.57 6.75
N SER A 301 23.87 20.01 6.41
CA SER A 301 23.64 21.37 5.95
C SER A 301 23.83 22.26 7.16
N ASP A 302 25.06 22.70 7.39
CA ASP A 302 25.37 23.76 8.34
C ASP A 302 24.51 24.98 7.97
N GLU A 303 23.44 25.24 8.73
CA GLU A 303 22.53 26.38 8.55
C GLU A 303 23.19 27.71 8.99
N ASP A 304 24.46 27.94 8.65
CA ASP A 304 25.22 29.11 9.10
C ASP A 304 26.10 29.77 8.02
N ASP A 305 25.75 29.67 6.73
CA ASP A 305 26.33 30.57 5.71
C ASP A 305 25.30 30.96 4.64
N ILE A 306 24.57 32.06 4.90
CA ILE A 306 23.91 32.84 3.84
C ILE A 306 25.02 33.60 3.09
N ALA A 307 25.69 32.92 2.18
CA ALA A 307 26.44 33.56 1.10
C ALA A 307 25.67 33.34 -0.20
N ASP A 308 25.26 34.46 -0.78
CA ASP A 308 24.50 34.60 -2.02
C ASP A 308 25.42 34.23 -3.22
N ASP A 309 25.76 32.94 -3.34
CA ASP A 309 26.46 32.39 -4.50
C ASP A 309 25.53 31.43 -5.24
N GLU A 310 25.40 31.69 -6.54
CA GLU A 310 24.61 30.97 -7.52
C GLU A 310 25.11 29.52 -7.64
N ILE A 311 24.55 28.60 -6.84
CA ILE A 311 24.88 27.17 -6.92
C ILE A 311 24.26 26.60 -8.20
N THR A 312 25.03 26.60 -9.27
CA THR A 312 24.82 25.71 -10.41
C THR A 312 24.94 24.26 -9.92
N PHE A 313 23.79 23.60 -9.72
CA PHE A 313 23.74 22.16 -9.58
C PHE A 313 24.16 21.54 -10.92
N GLU A 314 25.40 21.08 -11.03
CA GLU A 314 25.74 20.14 -12.10
C GLU A 314 24.96 18.84 -11.86
N PRO A 315 24.22 18.32 -12.86
CA PRO A 315 23.60 17.03 -12.72
C PRO A 315 24.73 15.99 -12.68
N SER A 316 24.90 15.31 -11.55
CA SER A 316 25.75 14.13 -11.51
C SER A 316 25.15 13.09 -12.44
N VAL A 317 25.67 13.04 -13.67
CA VAL A 317 25.44 11.96 -14.64
C VAL A 317 26.28 10.77 -14.17
N GLY A 318 25.92 10.20 -13.03
CA GLY A 318 26.52 9.00 -12.47
C GLY A 318 25.38 8.05 -12.14
N LEU A 319 25.41 6.86 -12.75
CA LEU A 319 24.53 5.77 -12.31
C LEU A 319 24.78 5.54 -10.82
N SER A 320 23.73 5.73 -10.01
CA SER A 320 23.71 5.48 -8.57
C SER A 320 24.39 4.15 -8.23
N PRO A 321 25.25 4.08 -7.19
CA PRO A 321 25.82 2.83 -6.74
C PRO A 321 24.69 1.81 -6.48
N ARG A 322 24.78 0.66 -7.15
CA ARG A 322 23.63 -0.22 -7.33
C ARG A 322 23.11 -0.76 -6.00
N ILE A 323 21.88 -0.36 -5.66
CA ILE A 323 21.01 -0.95 -4.62
C ILE A 323 20.91 -2.49 -4.74
N GLU A 324 21.28 -3.07 -5.89
CA GLU A 324 21.40 -4.52 -6.11
C GLU A 324 22.21 -5.23 -5.01
N SER A 325 23.25 -4.59 -4.44
CA SER A 325 24.04 -5.19 -3.36
C SER A 325 23.25 -5.38 -2.07
N TRP A 326 22.16 -4.63 -1.86
CA TRP A 326 21.30 -4.79 -0.69
C TRP A 326 20.35 -5.97 -0.80
N LEU A 327 20.07 -6.43 -2.03
CA LEU A 327 19.16 -7.54 -2.31
C LEU A 327 19.79 -8.90 -1.97
N PHE A 328 21.10 -9.00 -2.15
CA PHE A 328 21.88 -10.19 -1.89
C PHE A 328 22.85 -9.88 -0.75
N GLY A 329 22.55 -10.35 0.46
CA GLY A 329 23.58 -10.41 1.50
C GLY A 329 24.73 -11.26 0.98
N TYR A 330 25.83 -10.59 0.62
CA TYR A 330 27.16 -11.12 0.29
C TYR A 330 27.22 -12.60 -0.14
N GLU A 331 27.29 -12.86 -1.45
CA GLU A 331 27.73 -14.17 -1.99
C GLU A 331 29.24 -14.43 -1.85
N ASP A 332 30.02 -13.52 -1.25
CA ASP A 332 31.47 -13.66 -1.12
C ASP A 332 31.91 -14.06 0.30
N LEU A 333 31.61 -15.31 0.66
CA LEU A 333 32.41 -16.06 1.63
C LEU A 333 32.75 -17.44 1.05
N ARG A 334 33.85 -17.51 0.29
CA ARG A 334 34.60 -18.76 0.07
C ARG A 334 36.07 -18.54 0.43
N TRP A 335 36.45 -19.20 1.53
CA TRP A 335 37.77 -19.68 1.96
C TRP A 335 39.01 -18.81 1.70
#